data_AF-A0A7T7KVU4-F1
#
_entry.id   AF-A0A7T7KVU4-F1
#
_cell.length_a   1.000
_cell.length_b   1.000
_cell.length_c   1.000
_cell.angle_alpha   90.00
_cell.angle_beta   90.00
_cell.angle_gamma   90.00
#
_symmetry.space_group_name_H-M   'P 1'
#
loop_
_entity.id
_entity.type
_entity.pdbx_description
1 polymer ?
#
loop_
_entity_poly.entity_id
_entity_poly.type
_entity_poly.pdbx_seq_one_letter_code
_entity_poly.pdbx_strand_id
1 'polypeptide(L)'
;MSTSPRSRETTARELHRRLPHPPPGRPGPAGDRRGRRRGARPGARLGLGAPALAPRAPGAYDRPCAPPRGGPGGRQPGGDLRAGGGLVRISAVARERRHTLAFLDGIRGFAPVFLGTSVDMGNVREHRAGQASGRRISTVTYVLQVAARVLAAHPEANAALRGRSRVARYDGVHGKFTLDRTLVGRRVVLSAVLPDLERAALDEIQERVDHFREGDPATMPEFAGVRALQRLPGPLRTLAYRAATRPLRRRASTTGTFAVSSLGHRPVEAFHSVGGTTITLGLGATADRPAVRDGRVVVAPVLPLSLTFDHRVIDGAEAADVLAEIKEGLESFKGSGVQGA
;
A
#
# COMPACT_ATOMS: atom_id res chain seq x y z
N MET A 1 -69.17 17.48 -0.31
CA MET A 1 -69.10 18.34 0.89
C MET A 1 -68.40 17.50 1.96
N SER A 2 -67.24 17.91 2.49
CA SER A 2 -67.13 18.68 3.74
C SER A 2 -67.75 17.92 4.93
N THR A 3 -67.10 17.59 6.04
CA THR A 3 -65.75 17.93 6.58
C THR A 3 -65.54 17.12 7.86
N SER A 4 -64.33 16.61 8.16
CA SER A 4 -63.81 16.62 9.55
C SER A 4 -62.31 16.26 9.62
N PRO A 5 -61.48 16.93 10.44
CA PRO A 5 -60.05 16.64 10.60
C PRO A 5 -59.70 16.02 11.96
N ARG A 6 -58.51 15.40 12.08
CA ARG A 6 -57.56 15.53 13.24
C ARG A 6 -56.42 14.50 13.18
N SER A 7 -55.20 14.99 12.97
CA SER A 7 -54.09 14.79 13.91
C SER A 7 -52.98 15.80 13.60
N ARG A 8 -52.49 16.50 14.63
CA ARG A 8 -51.21 17.22 14.60
C ARG A 8 -50.26 16.39 15.45
N GLU A 9 -49.17 15.93 14.88
CA GLU A 9 -48.10 15.28 15.65
C GLU A 9 -46.94 16.26 15.81
N THR A 10 -46.50 16.43 17.06
CA THR A 10 -45.66 17.54 17.49
C THR A 10 -44.18 17.26 17.22
N THR A 11 -43.48 18.25 16.66
CA THR A 11 -42.08 18.13 16.25
C THR A 11 -41.13 17.96 17.44
N ALA A 12 -40.18 17.04 17.33
CA ALA A 12 -39.10 16.86 18.30
C ALA A 12 -38.13 18.05 18.30
N ARG A 13 -38.17 18.92 19.33
CA ARG A 13 -37.17 19.99 19.48
C ARG A 13 -36.97 20.64 20.87
N GLU A 14 -37.09 19.90 21.98
CA GLU A 14 -36.88 20.48 23.31
C GLU A 14 -36.26 19.49 24.32
N LEU A 15 -34.96 19.16 24.20
CA LEU A 15 -34.23 18.39 25.23
C LEU A 15 -32.69 18.56 25.13
N HIS A 16 -32.21 19.79 25.36
CA HIS A 16 -30.77 20.08 25.53
C HIS A 16 -30.54 21.12 26.63
N ARG A 17 -30.47 20.67 27.90
CA ARG A 17 -29.94 21.48 29.01
C ARG A 17 -29.16 20.65 30.05
N ARG A 18 -27.88 21.02 30.17
CA ARG A 18 -27.10 21.17 31.42
C ARG A 18 -26.66 19.92 32.17
N LEU A 19 -25.40 19.53 31.91
CA LEU A 19 -24.50 18.94 32.92
C LEU A 19 -23.48 20.03 33.34
N PRO A 20 -23.10 20.15 34.63
CA PRO A 20 -22.14 21.14 35.10
C PRO A 20 -20.68 20.66 34.99
N HIS A 21 -19.77 21.56 34.58
CA HIS A 21 -18.32 21.31 34.60
C HIS A 21 -17.69 21.63 35.98
N PRO A 22 -16.65 20.90 36.42
CA PRO A 22 -15.88 21.25 37.62
C PRO A 22 -14.91 22.43 37.37
N PRO A 23 -14.55 23.21 38.41
CA PRO A 23 -13.70 24.40 38.28
C PRO A 23 -12.19 24.09 38.16
N PRO A 24 -11.38 24.99 37.58
CA PRO A 24 -9.94 24.79 37.38
C PRO A 24 -9.11 24.97 38.65
N GLY A 25 -8.13 24.09 38.87
CA GLY A 25 -7.14 24.18 39.95
C GLY A 25 -6.07 25.25 39.70
N ARG A 26 -5.57 25.89 40.77
CA ARG A 26 -4.51 26.91 40.72
C ARG A 26 -3.10 26.29 40.57
N PRO A 27 -2.14 27.00 39.94
CA PRO A 27 -0.77 26.53 39.79
C PRO A 27 0.04 26.65 41.09
N GLY A 28 0.90 25.65 41.35
CA GLY A 28 1.93 25.70 42.39
C GLY A 28 3.21 26.42 41.94
N PRO A 29 4.04 26.94 42.86
CA PRO A 29 5.15 27.83 42.51
C PRO A 29 6.39 27.11 41.97
N ALA A 30 7.11 27.80 41.07
CA ALA A 30 8.39 27.34 40.54
C ALA A 30 9.52 27.46 41.58
N GLY A 31 10.31 26.41 41.74
CA GLY A 31 11.52 26.41 42.57
C GLY A 31 12.80 26.37 41.73
N ASP A 32 13.44 27.53 41.52
CA ASP A 32 14.82 27.59 41.03
C ASP A 32 15.79 27.19 42.15
N ARG A 33 16.61 26.16 41.91
CA ARG A 33 17.90 25.98 42.61
C ARG A 33 19.00 25.47 41.68
N ARG A 34 19.66 26.40 41.00
CA ARG A 34 21.05 26.21 40.54
C ARG A 34 21.96 25.81 41.72
N GLY A 35 22.67 24.68 41.59
CA GLY A 35 23.63 24.20 42.61
C GLY A 35 24.92 23.65 41.99
N ARG A 36 25.92 24.51 41.76
CA ARG A 36 27.29 24.08 41.41
C ARG A 36 28.11 23.81 42.68
N ARG A 37 28.77 22.65 42.77
CA ARG A 37 30.06 22.37 43.47
C ARG A 37 30.51 20.96 43.03
N ARG A 38 31.52 20.83 42.17
CA ARG A 38 32.97 20.77 42.41
C ARG A 38 33.45 19.57 43.28
N GLY A 39 33.94 18.54 42.58
CA GLY A 39 35.28 17.97 42.82
C GLY A 39 35.43 16.72 43.70
N ALA A 40 35.84 15.59 43.09
CA ALA A 40 36.90 14.69 43.59
C ALA A 40 37.23 13.56 42.57
N ARG A 41 38.53 13.26 42.41
CA ARG A 41 39.18 11.99 41.97
C ARG A 41 40.24 11.65 43.05
N PRO A 42 40.86 10.44 43.17
CA PRO A 42 40.84 9.19 42.36
C PRO A 42 40.27 7.98 43.15
N GLY A 43 40.33 6.70 42.75
CA GLY A 43 40.68 6.10 41.44
C GLY A 43 41.64 4.88 41.48
N ALA A 44 41.14 3.65 41.67
CA ALA A 44 41.85 2.35 41.54
C ALA A 44 41.00 1.42 40.64
N ARG A 45 41.47 0.88 39.50
CA ARG A 45 42.51 -0.14 39.22
C ARG A 45 42.17 -1.57 39.69
N LEU A 46 41.58 -2.33 38.76
CA LEU A 46 41.73 -3.77 38.43
C LEU A 46 40.86 -3.95 37.16
N GLY A 47 41.26 -4.61 36.06
CA GLY A 47 42.47 -5.36 35.74
C GLY A 47 42.06 -6.54 34.86
N LEU A 48 42.69 -6.73 33.68
CA LEU A 48 42.36 -7.77 32.67
C LEU A 48 41.02 -7.50 31.94
N GLY A 49 40.85 -7.71 30.63
CA GLY A 49 41.77 -8.25 29.63
C GLY A 49 41.02 -9.04 28.57
N ALA A 50 40.34 -8.37 27.63
CA ALA A 50 39.61 -9.01 26.52
C ALA A 50 39.80 -8.21 25.21
N PRO A 51 39.95 -8.87 24.05
CA PRO A 51 40.33 -8.20 22.81
C PRO A 51 39.17 -7.41 22.21
N ALA A 52 39.48 -6.27 21.59
CA ALA A 52 38.53 -5.52 20.78
C ALA A 52 38.10 -6.36 19.57
N LEU A 53 36.81 -6.71 19.49
CA LEU A 53 36.26 -7.25 18.25
C LEU A 53 36.29 -6.16 17.17
N ALA A 54 37.18 -6.34 16.20
CA ALA A 54 37.09 -5.61 14.94
C ALA A 54 35.73 -5.91 14.27
N PRO A 55 35.08 -4.93 13.63
CA PRO A 55 33.83 -5.17 12.91
C PRO A 55 34.10 -6.17 11.78
N ARG A 56 33.39 -7.31 11.80
CA ARG A 56 33.45 -8.31 10.73
C ARG A 56 33.04 -7.65 9.42
N ALA A 57 33.89 -7.82 8.39
CA ALA A 57 33.56 -7.39 7.04
C ALA A 57 32.26 -8.08 6.57
N PRO A 58 31.33 -7.35 5.90
CA PRO A 58 30.17 -7.99 5.30
C PRO A 58 30.63 -8.97 4.22
N GLY A 59 30.13 -10.20 4.30
CA GLY A 59 30.41 -11.26 3.33
C GLY A 59 29.99 -10.86 1.91
N ALA A 60 30.63 -11.48 0.93
CA ALA A 60 30.51 -11.17 -0.49
C ALA A 60 29.05 -10.94 -0.94
N TYR A 61 28.72 -9.69 -1.26
CA TYR A 61 27.67 -9.41 -2.23
C TYR A 61 28.20 -9.82 -3.61
N ASP A 62 27.38 -10.59 -4.35
CA ASP A 62 27.69 -10.97 -5.73
C ASP A 62 28.08 -9.74 -6.56
N ARG A 63 29.19 -9.87 -7.29
CA ARG A 63 29.65 -8.83 -8.20
C ARG A 63 28.52 -8.50 -9.18
N PRO A 64 28.20 -7.21 -9.42
CA PRO A 64 27.31 -6.87 -10.53
C PRO A 64 27.94 -7.39 -11.82
N CYS A 65 27.21 -8.24 -12.56
CA CYS A 65 27.66 -8.76 -13.84
C CYS A 65 28.13 -7.63 -14.75
N ALA A 66 29.32 -7.80 -15.34
CA ALA A 66 29.83 -6.88 -16.33
C ALA A 66 28.80 -6.72 -17.47
N PRO A 67 28.60 -5.50 -18.01
CA PRO A 67 27.71 -5.30 -19.15
C PRO A 67 28.22 -6.14 -20.34
N PRO A 68 27.31 -6.76 -21.13
CA PRO A 68 27.72 -7.57 -22.27
C PRO A 68 28.52 -6.73 -23.26
N ARG A 69 29.66 -7.27 -23.72
CA ARG A 69 30.47 -6.68 -24.79
C ARG A 69 29.60 -6.57 -26.06
N GLY A 70 29.70 -5.43 -26.75
CA GLY A 70 28.72 -5.05 -27.77
C GLY A 70 28.69 -5.94 -29.02
N GLY A 71 27.48 -6.35 -29.40
CA GLY A 71 27.14 -6.72 -30.78
C GLY A 71 26.66 -5.49 -31.58
N PRO A 72 26.60 -5.55 -32.92
CA PRO A 72 26.55 -4.35 -33.76
C PRO A 72 25.18 -3.66 -33.82
N GLY A 73 25.21 -2.33 -33.75
CA GLY A 73 24.57 -1.53 -34.80
C GLY A 73 23.11 -1.07 -34.67
N GLY A 74 22.45 -1.19 -33.53
CA GLY A 74 21.11 -0.63 -33.33
C GLY A 74 21.12 0.88 -33.03
N ARG A 75 21.18 1.77 -34.04
CA ARG A 75 21.06 3.24 -33.84
C ARG A 75 19.72 3.59 -33.17
N GLN A 76 19.75 4.04 -31.91
CA GLN A 76 18.63 4.76 -31.29
C GLN A 76 18.79 6.26 -31.55
N PRO A 77 17.73 6.99 -31.95
CA PRO A 77 17.79 8.43 -32.12
C PRO A 77 17.74 9.13 -30.74
N GLY A 78 18.91 9.53 -30.24
CA GLY A 78 19.07 10.44 -29.12
C GLY A 78 19.95 11.61 -29.57
N GLY A 79 19.43 12.84 -29.48
CA GLY A 79 20.22 14.04 -29.73
C GLY A 79 20.86 14.51 -28.42
N ASP A 80 22.19 14.60 -28.39
CA ASP A 80 22.90 15.14 -27.24
C ASP A 80 22.76 16.67 -27.20
N LEU A 81 22.12 17.21 -26.17
CA LEU A 81 22.09 18.65 -25.92
C LEU A 81 23.24 19.03 -24.99
N ARG A 82 24.13 19.92 -25.45
CA ARG A 82 25.17 20.52 -24.60
C ARG A 82 24.57 21.65 -23.76
N ALA A 83 24.28 21.35 -22.49
CA ALA A 83 24.07 22.35 -21.47
C ALA A 83 25.25 22.32 -20.49
N GLY A 84 25.96 23.45 -20.36
CA GLY A 84 26.96 23.75 -19.32
C GLY A 84 27.86 22.59 -18.83
N GLY A 85 28.98 22.35 -19.51
CA GLY A 85 30.11 21.56 -18.96
C GLY A 85 29.95 20.03 -18.93
N GLY A 86 28.75 19.47 -19.13
CA GLY A 86 28.51 18.02 -19.15
C GLY A 86 27.82 17.54 -20.43
N LEU A 87 28.11 16.32 -20.88
CA LEU A 87 27.40 15.69 -22.00
C LEU A 87 26.11 15.05 -21.49
N VAL A 88 24.96 15.69 -21.70
CA VAL A 88 23.66 15.15 -21.29
C VAL A 88 23.11 14.21 -22.37
N ARG A 89 23.20 12.90 -22.13
CA ARG A 89 22.63 11.89 -23.05
C ARG A 89 21.12 11.83 -22.92
N ILE A 90 20.41 12.34 -23.92
CA ILE A 90 18.94 12.27 -24.00
C ILE A 90 18.55 11.00 -24.76
N SER A 91 17.81 10.11 -24.09
CA SER A 91 17.29 8.87 -24.69
C SER A 91 15.78 8.76 -24.53
N ALA A 92 15.13 8.13 -25.53
CA ALA A 92 13.69 7.89 -25.48
C ALA A 92 13.32 6.94 -24.33
N VAL A 93 12.14 7.12 -23.74
CA VAL A 93 11.65 6.21 -22.70
C VAL A 93 11.49 4.79 -23.26
N ALA A 94 12.11 3.85 -22.55
CA ALA A 94 12.08 2.41 -22.84
C ALA A 94 10.66 1.92 -23.16
N ARG A 95 10.53 1.10 -24.20
CA ARG A 95 9.22 0.70 -24.77
C ARG A 95 8.36 -0.01 -23.72
N GLU A 96 9.02 -0.79 -22.88
CA GLU A 96 8.48 -1.63 -21.82
C GLU A 96 7.89 -0.81 -20.66
N ARG A 97 8.21 0.50 -20.56
CA ARG A 97 7.65 1.44 -19.57
C ARG A 97 6.56 2.36 -20.13
N ARG A 98 6.22 2.25 -21.42
CA ARG A 98 5.27 3.16 -22.08
C ARG A 98 3.84 3.02 -21.57
N HIS A 99 3.42 1.83 -21.13
CA HIS A 99 2.12 1.62 -20.49
C HIS A 99 2.04 2.37 -19.15
N THR A 100 3.13 2.41 -18.37
CA THR A 100 3.22 3.17 -17.12
C THR A 100 2.99 4.66 -17.37
N LEU A 101 3.53 5.23 -18.46
CA LEU A 101 3.27 6.64 -18.81
C LEU A 101 1.77 6.90 -19.08
N ALA A 102 1.10 6.01 -19.82
CA ALA A 102 -0.34 6.15 -20.10
C ALA A 102 -1.20 5.97 -18.83
N PHE A 103 -0.78 5.10 -17.91
CA PHE A 103 -1.35 5.00 -16.56
C PHE A 103 -1.19 6.31 -15.78
N LEU A 104 0.03 6.87 -15.72
CA LEU A 104 0.33 8.13 -15.04
C LEU A 104 -0.48 9.29 -15.61
N ASP A 105 -0.59 9.41 -16.93
CA ASP A 105 -1.47 10.37 -17.62
C ASP A 105 -2.94 10.21 -17.18
N GLY A 106 -3.40 8.97 -17.04
CA GLY A 106 -4.77 8.64 -16.63
C GLY A 106 -5.10 8.98 -15.18
N ILE A 107 -4.12 8.94 -14.27
CA ILE A 107 -4.33 9.23 -12.84
C ILE A 107 -4.06 10.69 -12.45
N ARG A 108 -3.63 11.57 -13.37
CA ARG A 108 -3.39 13.01 -13.07
C ARG A 108 -4.59 13.75 -12.45
N GLY A 109 -5.80 13.22 -12.62
CA GLY A 109 -7.00 13.79 -12.05
C GLY A 109 -7.29 13.39 -10.60
N PHE A 110 -6.54 12.46 -9.98
CA PHE A 110 -6.75 12.03 -8.59
C PHE A 110 -6.44 13.17 -7.60
N ALA A 111 -7.17 13.22 -6.48
CA ALA A 111 -6.82 14.06 -5.33
C ALA A 111 -6.41 13.15 -4.15
N PRO A 112 -5.16 12.67 -4.12
CA PRO A 112 -4.73 11.68 -3.14
C PRO A 112 -4.56 12.30 -1.75
N VAL A 113 -5.12 11.65 -0.73
CA VAL A 113 -4.73 11.82 0.67
C VAL A 113 -4.08 10.53 1.17
N PHE A 114 -3.15 10.68 2.11
CA PHE A 114 -2.28 9.62 2.58
C PHE A 114 -2.46 9.42 4.09
N LEU A 115 -2.86 8.21 4.47
CA LEU A 115 -2.85 7.72 5.84
C LEU A 115 -1.72 6.70 6.00
N GLY A 116 -1.26 6.52 7.23
CA GLY A 116 -0.21 5.56 7.57
C GLY A 116 -0.43 4.98 8.96
N THR A 117 -0.17 3.69 9.10
CA THR A 117 -0.26 2.97 10.37
C THR A 117 0.81 1.90 10.47
N SER A 118 0.98 1.34 11.67
CA SER A 118 1.81 0.18 11.94
C SER A 118 0.93 -0.98 12.36
N VAL A 119 1.14 -2.13 11.73
CA VAL A 119 0.37 -3.37 11.93
C VAL A 119 1.29 -4.42 12.56
N ASP A 120 0.89 -4.96 13.71
CA ASP A 120 1.54 -6.08 14.38
C ASP A 120 1.21 -7.39 13.64
N MET A 121 2.17 -7.88 12.88
CA MET A 121 2.00 -9.09 12.08
C MET A 121 2.26 -10.37 12.89
N GLY A 122 2.21 -10.34 14.23
CA GLY A 122 2.49 -11.49 15.09
C GLY A 122 1.67 -12.72 14.70
N ASN A 123 0.35 -12.58 14.74
CA ASN A 123 -0.59 -13.66 14.41
C ASN A 123 -0.47 -14.12 12.94
N VAL A 124 -0.25 -13.20 12.00
CA VAL A 124 0.03 -13.54 10.59
C VAL A 124 1.37 -14.29 10.44
N ARG A 125 2.42 -13.93 11.19
CA ARG A 125 3.72 -14.60 11.18
C ARG A 125 3.61 -16.01 11.76
N GLU A 126 2.86 -16.18 12.84
CA GLU A 126 2.56 -17.48 13.45
C GLU A 126 1.77 -18.36 12.49
N HIS A 127 0.69 -17.85 11.87
CA HIS A 127 -0.06 -18.58 10.85
C HIS A 127 0.84 -19.03 9.69
N ARG A 128 1.70 -18.13 9.17
CA ARG A 128 2.67 -18.44 8.11
C ARG A 128 3.73 -19.47 8.51
N ALA A 129 4.02 -19.61 9.81
CA ALA A 129 4.97 -20.58 10.34
C ALA A 129 4.32 -21.95 10.61
N GLY A 130 3.03 -21.96 10.98
CA GLY A 130 2.23 -23.17 11.17
C GLY A 130 1.81 -23.86 9.88
N GLN A 131 1.92 -23.19 8.72
CA GLN A 131 1.78 -23.86 7.42
C GLN A 131 2.87 -24.92 7.26
N ALA A 132 2.47 -26.17 7.04
CA ALA A 132 3.37 -27.25 6.65
C ALA A 132 4.14 -26.88 5.36
N SER A 133 5.17 -27.66 5.01
CA SER A 133 6.23 -27.35 4.04
C SER A 133 5.83 -27.11 2.56
N GLY A 134 4.55 -26.86 2.27
CA GLY A 134 4.02 -26.43 0.98
C GLY A 134 4.09 -24.91 0.70
N ARG A 135 3.06 -24.39 0.03
CA ARG A 135 3.05 -23.07 -0.61
C ARG A 135 2.97 -21.93 0.43
N ARG A 136 4.06 -21.17 0.58
CA ARG A 136 4.13 -20.06 1.55
C ARG A 136 3.28 -18.87 1.12
N ILE A 137 2.16 -18.68 1.81
CA ILE A 137 1.25 -17.53 1.63
C ILE A 137 1.99 -16.20 1.79
N SER A 138 1.82 -15.27 0.86
CA SER A 138 2.52 -13.97 0.82
C SER A 138 1.83 -12.91 1.69
N THR A 139 2.57 -11.92 2.21
CA THR A 139 1.98 -10.81 2.99
C THR A 139 0.95 -10.01 2.16
N VAL A 140 1.18 -9.89 0.86
CA VAL A 140 0.25 -9.26 -0.09
C VAL A 140 -1.10 -10.00 -0.10
N THR A 141 -1.10 -11.33 0.02
CA THR A 141 -2.30 -12.17 0.04
C THR A 141 -3.17 -11.92 1.27
N TYR A 142 -2.58 -11.82 2.46
CA TYR A 142 -3.31 -11.43 3.69
C TYR A 142 -3.94 -10.05 3.54
N VAL A 143 -3.18 -9.06 3.08
CA VAL A 143 -3.70 -7.69 2.90
C VAL A 143 -4.78 -7.65 1.80
N LEU A 144 -4.64 -8.40 0.71
CA LEU A 144 -5.67 -8.53 -0.32
C LEU A 144 -6.97 -9.11 0.25
N GLN A 145 -6.91 -10.18 1.04
CA GLN A 145 -8.10 -10.80 1.62
C GLN A 145 -8.78 -9.90 2.67
N VAL A 146 -8.01 -9.39 3.64
CA VAL A 146 -8.55 -8.55 4.72
C VAL A 146 -9.14 -7.27 4.15
N ALA A 147 -8.42 -6.57 3.26
CA ALA A 147 -8.94 -5.37 2.62
C ALA A 147 -10.17 -5.65 1.76
N ALA A 148 -10.25 -6.80 1.08
CA ALA A 148 -11.44 -7.14 0.31
C ALA A 148 -12.68 -7.34 1.20
N ARG A 149 -12.51 -8.02 2.35
CA ARG A 149 -13.59 -8.23 3.33
C ARG A 149 -14.06 -6.92 3.97
N VAL A 150 -13.14 -6.04 4.38
CA VAL A 150 -13.47 -4.71 4.91
C VAL A 150 -14.19 -3.88 3.84
N LEU A 151 -13.67 -3.80 2.61
CA LEU A 151 -14.30 -3.03 1.54
C LEU A 151 -15.68 -3.56 1.10
N ALA A 152 -16.01 -4.83 1.39
CA ALA A 152 -17.37 -5.34 1.20
C ALA A 152 -18.37 -4.77 2.21
N ALA A 153 -17.91 -4.39 3.41
CA ALA A 153 -18.71 -3.67 4.42
C ALA A 153 -18.75 -2.15 4.16
N HIS A 154 -17.78 -1.60 3.43
CA HIS A 154 -17.65 -0.17 3.12
C HIS A 154 -17.94 0.16 1.63
N PRO A 155 -19.22 0.23 1.21
CA PRO A 155 -19.60 0.44 -0.20
C PRO A 155 -19.25 1.83 -0.76
N GLU A 156 -19.05 2.84 0.10
CA GLU A 156 -18.54 4.17 -0.32
C GLU A 156 -17.05 4.11 -0.66
N ALA A 157 -16.29 3.31 0.10
CA ALA A 157 -14.88 3.03 -0.17
C ALA A 157 -14.71 2.10 -1.41
N ASN A 158 -15.61 1.14 -1.63
CA ASN A 158 -15.67 0.29 -2.81
C ASN A 158 -16.37 0.98 -4.02
N ALA A 159 -16.04 2.24 -4.27
CA ALA A 159 -16.61 3.06 -5.33
C ALA A 159 -15.55 3.60 -6.32
N ALA A 160 -15.97 4.32 -7.37
CA ALA A 160 -15.08 5.07 -8.27
C ALA A 160 -15.78 6.26 -8.94
N LEU A 161 -15.09 7.40 -9.03
CA LEU A 161 -15.59 8.64 -9.64
C LEU A 161 -15.22 8.77 -11.14
N ARG A 162 -16.13 9.36 -11.94
CA ARG A 162 -15.90 9.82 -13.33
C ARG A 162 -16.33 11.27 -13.53
N GLY A 163 -15.35 12.17 -13.64
CA GLY A 163 -15.59 13.61 -13.75
C GLY A 163 -15.75 14.22 -12.36
N ARG A 164 -16.79 15.02 -12.14
CA ARG A 164 -17.06 15.69 -10.84
C ARG A 164 -18.30 15.18 -10.10
N SER A 165 -19.11 14.30 -10.71
CA SER A 165 -20.47 14.00 -10.21
C SER A 165 -21.01 12.59 -10.48
N ARG A 166 -20.24 11.70 -11.11
CA ARG A 166 -20.68 10.32 -11.39
C ARG A 166 -19.85 9.33 -10.61
N VAL A 167 -20.41 8.84 -9.51
CA VAL A 167 -19.87 7.73 -8.72
C VAL A 167 -20.49 6.43 -9.25
N ALA A 168 -19.69 5.37 -9.34
CA ALA A 168 -20.18 3.99 -9.41
C ALA A 168 -19.72 3.27 -8.15
N ARG A 169 -20.63 2.53 -7.52
CA ARG A 169 -20.32 1.56 -6.46
C ARG A 169 -20.28 0.17 -7.09
N TYR A 170 -19.56 -0.77 -6.46
CA TYR A 170 -19.37 -2.12 -6.97
C TYR A 170 -19.84 -3.15 -5.93
N ASP A 171 -20.57 -4.17 -6.38
CA ASP A 171 -21.10 -5.22 -5.49
C ASP A 171 -20.03 -6.26 -5.12
N GLY A 172 -19.07 -6.50 -6.03
CA GLY A 172 -17.89 -7.34 -5.80
C GLY A 172 -16.63 -6.52 -5.53
N VAL A 173 -15.65 -7.12 -4.84
CA VAL A 173 -14.42 -6.45 -4.44
C VAL A 173 -13.22 -7.05 -5.17
N HIS A 174 -12.74 -6.32 -6.18
CA HIS A 174 -11.73 -6.82 -7.12
C HIS A 174 -10.37 -6.18 -6.79
N GLY A 175 -9.45 -6.95 -6.22
CA GLY A 175 -8.14 -6.45 -5.80
C GLY A 175 -7.14 -6.41 -6.93
N LYS A 176 -6.67 -5.21 -7.28
CA LYS A 176 -5.47 -5.06 -8.10
C LYS A 176 -4.22 -5.24 -7.25
N PHE A 177 -3.20 -5.91 -7.75
CA PHE A 177 -1.87 -5.92 -7.11
C PHE A 177 -0.75 -5.69 -8.11
N THR A 178 0.34 -5.07 -7.64
CA THR A 178 1.51 -4.75 -8.49
C THR A 178 2.62 -5.77 -8.34
N LEU A 179 3.27 -6.11 -9.44
CA LEU A 179 4.40 -7.03 -9.53
C LEU A 179 5.60 -6.36 -10.20
N ASP A 180 6.78 -6.54 -9.62
CA ASP A 180 8.04 -6.26 -10.30
C ASP A 180 8.42 -7.49 -11.15
N ARG A 181 8.49 -7.30 -12.47
CA ARG A 181 8.83 -8.36 -13.43
C ARG A 181 9.91 -7.86 -14.37
N THR A 182 10.70 -8.77 -14.93
CA THR A 182 11.64 -8.45 -15.99
C THR A 182 11.03 -8.79 -17.34
N LEU A 183 10.88 -7.82 -18.22
CA LEU A 183 10.39 -7.99 -19.58
C LEU A 183 11.50 -7.54 -20.55
N VAL A 184 11.98 -8.45 -21.40
CA VAL A 184 13.11 -8.22 -22.34
C VAL A 184 14.33 -7.60 -21.63
N GLY A 185 14.74 -8.19 -20.50
CA GLY A 185 15.89 -7.74 -19.70
C GLY A 185 15.70 -6.41 -18.95
N ARG A 186 14.51 -5.80 -18.97
CA ARG A 186 14.18 -4.57 -18.24
C ARG A 186 13.18 -4.83 -17.12
N ARG A 187 13.48 -4.38 -15.89
CA ARG A 187 12.50 -4.35 -14.79
C ARG A 187 11.36 -3.40 -15.12
N VAL A 188 10.14 -3.90 -14.98
CA VAL A 188 8.88 -3.19 -15.22
C VAL A 188 7.90 -3.52 -14.11
N VAL A 189 7.08 -2.53 -13.74
CA VAL A 189 5.92 -2.76 -12.89
C VAL A 189 4.74 -3.15 -13.78
N LEU A 190 4.19 -4.32 -13.50
CA LEU A 190 2.93 -4.81 -14.05
C LEU A 190 1.89 -4.87 -12.94
N SER A 191 0.62 -4.91 -13.33
CA SER A 191 -0.48 -5.03 -12.38
C SER A 191 -1.43 -6.12 -12.86
N ALA A 192 -1.86 -6.98 -11.96
CA ALA A 192 -2.91 -7.97 -12.18
C ALA A 192 -4.14 -7.61 -11.33
N VAL A 193 -5.32 -8.04 -11.75
CA VAL A 193 -6.59 -7.84 -11.03
C VAL A 193 -7.16 -9.20 -10.69
N LEU A 194 -7.42 -9.43 -9.41
CA LEU A 194 -8.06 -10.64 -8.91
C LEU A 194 -9.54 -10.33 -8.60
N PRO A 195 -10.49 -11.08 -9.15
CA PRO A 195 -11.91 -10.84 -8.91
C PRO A 195 -12.38 -11.46 -7.59
N ASP A 196 -13.46 -10.89 -7.06
CA ASP A 196 -14.33 -11.46 -6.01
C ASP A 196 -13.55 -11.95 -4.77
N LEU A 197 -12.63 -11.10 -4.30
CA LEU A 197 -11.71 -11.42 -3.22
C LEU A 197 -12.38 -11.47 -1.85
N GLU A 198 -13.52 -10.81 -1.68
CA GLU A 198 -14.27 -10.81 -0.42
C GLU A 198 -14.82 -12.20 -0.07
N ARG A 199 -15.01 -13.05 -1.09
CA ARG A 199 -15.49 -14.44 -0.97
C ARG A 199 -14.38 -15.49 -1.05
N ALA A 200 -13.19 -15.14 -1.54
CA ALA A 200 -12.13 -16.10 -1.82
C ALA A 200 -11.39 -16.58 -0.56
N ALA A 201 -11.11 -17.89 -0.50
CA ALA A 201 -10.26 -18.48 0.52
C ALA A 201 -8.80 -17.98 0.39
N LEU A 202 -8.04 -17.99 1.48
CA LEU A 202 -6.69 -17.38 1.49
C LEU A 202 -5.74 -18.10 0.53
N ASP A 203 -5.86 -19.42 0.45
CA ASP A 203 -5.04 -20.26 -0.43
C ASP A 203 -5.41 -20.06 -1.91
N GLU A 204 -6.70 -19.94 -2.26
CA GLU A 204 -7.12 -19.57 -3.62
C GLU A 204 -6.52 -18.22 -4.06
N ILE A 205 -6.52 -17.23 -3.17
CA ILE A 205 -5.89 -15.93 -3.46
C ILE A 205 -4.38 -16.12 -3.65
N GLN A 206 -3.72 -16.97 -2.85
CA GLN A 206 -2.31 -17.28 -3.02
C GLN A 206 -2.00 -17.94 -4.37
N GLU A 207 -2.79 -18.93 -4.78
CA GLU A 207 -2.66 -19.60 -6.08
C GLU A 207 -2.83 -18.61 -7.24
N ARG A 208 -3.86 -17.75 -7.18
CA ARG A 208 -4.08 -16.68 -8.16
C ARG A 208 -2.93 -15.67 -8.17
N VAL A 209 -2.38 -15.28 -7.02
CA VAL A 209 -1.22 -14.38 -6.93
C VAL A 209 0.02 -15.02 -7.55
N ASP A 210 0.28 -16.30 -7.25
CA ASP A 210 1.47 -16.98 -7.73
C ASP A 210 1.41 -17.30 -9.23
N HIS A 211 0.22 -17.56 -9.82
CA HIS A 211 0.04 -17.62 -11.29
C HIS A 211 0.65 -16.42 -12.02
N PHE A 212 0.38 -15.19 -11.54
CA PHE A 212 0.98 -13.97 -12.12
C PHE A 212 2.46 -13.75 -11.76
N ARG A 213 2.94 -14.35 -10.66
CA ARG A 213 4.32 -14.24 -10.19
C ARG A 213 5.26 -15.25 -10.84
N GLU A 214 4.75 -16.43 -11.18
CA GLU A 214 5.49 -17.53 -11.79
C GLU A 214 5.41 -17.43 -13.32
N GLY A 215 4.24 -17.09 -13.88
CA GLY A 215 4.00 -16.96 -15.31
C GLY A 215 4.83 -15.88 -16.03
N ASP A 216 5.14 -16.13 -17.31
CA ASP A 216 5.90 -15.21 -18.17
C ASP A 216 5.02 -14.07 -18.73
N PRO A 217 5.28 -12.79 -18.35
CA PRO A 217 4.48 -11.68 -18.85
C PRO A 217 4.61 -11.39 -20.35
N ALA A 218 5.58 -11.99 -21.05
CA ALA A 218 5.68 -11.90 -22.51
C ALA A 218 4.60 -12.73 -23.23
N THR A 219 4.13 -13.83 -22.63
CA THR A 219 3.20 -14.79 -23.24
C THR A 219 1.79 -14.72 -22.65
N MET A 220 1.66 -14.60 -21.33
CA MET A 220 0.38 -14.59 -20.59
C MET A 220 -0.72 -13.71 -21.25
N PRO A 221 -1.95 -14.22 -21.48
CA PRO A 221 -3.02 -13.48 -22.16
C PRO A 221 -3.48 -12.23 -21.40
N GLU A 222 -3.45 -12.24 -20.07
CA GLU A 222 -3.88 -11.14 -19.20
C GLU A 222 -3.05 -9.86 -19.43
N PHE A 223 -1.76 -10.02 -19.76
CA PHE A 223 -0.88 -8.90 -20.10
C PHE A 223 -0.89 -8.53 -21.59
N ALA A 224 -1.70 -9.18 -22.45
CA ALA A 224 -1.75 -8.87 -23.88
C ALA A 224 -2.15 -7.42 -24.16
N GLY A 225 -3.10 -6.86 -23.39
CA GLY A 225 -3.48 -5.44 -23.48
C GLY A 225 -2.34 -4.49 -23.11
N VAL A 226 -1.54 -4.84 -22.10
CA VAL A 226 -0.34 -4.08 -21.71
C VAL A 226 0.72 -4.14 -22.81
N ARG A 227 0.98 -5.34 -23.36
CA ARG A 227 1.89 -5.51 -24.51
C ARG A 227 1.42 -4.69 -25.71
N ALA A 228 0.13 -4.69 -26.03
CA ALA A 228 -0.43 -3.86 -27.11
C ALA A 228 -0.18 -2.36 -26.87
N LEU A 229 -0.47 -1.85 -25.66
CA LEU A 229 -0.18 -0.46 -25.28
C LEU A 229 1.32 -0.10 -25.44
N GLN A 230 2.25 -1.00 -25.10
CA GLN A 230 3.68 -0.78 -25.29
C GLN A 230 4.08 -0.66 -26.77
N ARG A 231 3.31 -1.23 -27.71
CA ARG A 231 3.56 -1.10 -29.16
C ARG A 231 3.01 0.20 -29.74
N LEU A 232 2.03 0.85 -29.12
CA LEU A 232 1.37 2.04 -29.66
C LEU A 232 2.19 3.34 -29.51
N PRO A 233 2.16 4.23 -30.54
CA PRO A 233 2.62 5.63 -30.44
C PRO A 233 1.97 6.41 -29.30
N GLY A 234 2.59 7.49 -28.84
CA GLY A 234 2.16 8.29 -27.67
C GLY A 234 0.66 8.61 -27.62
N PRO A 235 0.12 9.39 -28.58
CA PRO A 235 -1.28 9.80 -28.57
C PRO A 235 -2.25 8.61 -28.63
N LEU A 236 -1.97 7.63 -29.50
CA LEU A 236 -2.80 6.43 -29.66
C LEU A 236 -2.79 5.55 -28.40
N ARG A 237 -1.65 5.43 -27.72
CA ARG A 237 -1.52 4.70 -26.46
C ARG A 237 -2.33 5.34 -25.35
N THR A 238 -2.24 6.67 -25.18
CA THR A 238 -3.02 7.39 -24.17
C THR A 238 -4.52 7.36 -24.50
N LEU A 239 -4.90 7.41 -25.78
CA LEU A 239 -6.30 7.22 -26.21
C LEU A 239 -6.81 5.79 -25.90
N ALA A 240 -6.06 4.76 -26.27
CA ALA A 240 -6.42 3.36 -26.04
C ALA A 240 -6.52 3.04 -24.53
N TYR A 241 -5.55 3.50 -23.73
CA TYR A 241 -5.60 3.35 -22.28
C TYR A 241 -6.83 4.02 -21.67
N ARG A 242 -7.15 5.25 -22.10
CA ARG A 242 -8.38 5.96 -21.68
C ARG A 242 -9.64 5.24 -22.15
N ALA A 243 -9.68 4.69 -23.36
CA ALA A 243 -10.84 3.94 -23.85
C ALA A 243 -11.11 2.68 -23.00
N ALA A 244 -10.06 1.96 -22.60
CA ALA A 244 -10.17 0.79 -21.75
C ALA A 244 -10.61 1.11 -20.30
N THR A 245 -10.08 2.18 -19.69
CA THR A 245 -10.20 2.43 -18.24
C THR A 245 -11.25 3.49 -17.84
N ARG A 246 -11.70 4.35 -18.77
CA ARG A 246 -12.71 5.40 -18.52
C ARG A 246 -14.14 4.90 -18.26
N PRO A 247 -14.61 3.75 -18.77
CA PRO A 247 -15.95 3.24 -18.47
C PRO A 247 -16.02 2.69 -17.03
N LEU A 248 -16.77 3.38 -16.15
CA LEU A 248 -16.93 2.95 -14.74
C LEU A 248 -17.39 1.49 -14.61
N ARG A 249 -18.32 1.04 -15.47
CA ARG A 249 -18.80 -0.35 -15.53
C ARG A 249 -17.71 -1.41 -15.78
N ARG A 250 -16.54 -1.02 -16.30
CA ARG A 250 -15.42 -1.93 -16.58
C ARG A 250 -14.23 -1.74 -15.64
N ARG A 251 -14.26 -0.77 -14.71
CA ARG A 251 -13.11 -0.51 -13.82
C ARG A 251 -12.83 -1.66 -12.85
N ALA A 252 -13.88 -2.26 -12.30
CA ALA A 252 -13.80 -3.48 -11.50
C ALA A 252 -12.87 -4.54 -12.14
N SER A 253 -13.14 -4.94 -13.38
CA SER A 253 -12.36 -5.97 -14.08
C SER A 253 -11.06 -5.48 -14.74
N THR A 254 -10.93 -4.19 -15.07
CA THR A 254 -9.73 -3.66 -15.77
C THR A 254 -8.69 -3.00 -14.86
N THR A 255 -9.12 -2.43 -13.73
CA THR A 255 -8.26 -1.68 -12.79
C THR A 255 -8.38 -2.16 -11.35
N GLY A 256 -9.27 -3.11 -11.04
CA GLY A 256 -9.70 -3.39 -9.68
C GLY A 256 -10.61 -2.27 -9.13
N THR A 257 -11.16 -2.51 -7.95
CA THR A 257 -11.87 -1.51 -7.13
C THR A 257 -10.93 -0.90 -6.08
N PHE A 258 -10.01 -1.72 -5.53
CA PHE A 258 -8.88 -1.30 -4.71
C PHE A 258 -7.54 -1.81 -5.28
N ALA A 259 -6.43 -1.37 -4.68
CA ALA A 259 -5.10 -1.79 -5.06
C ALA A 259 -4.20 -2.11 -3.86
N VAL A 260 -3.28 -3.06 -4.03
CA VAL A 260 -2.20 -3.38 -3.10
C VAL A 260 -0.87 -3.29 -3.83
N SER A 261 0.07 -2.54 -3.28
CA SER A 261 1.40 -2.32 -3.87
C SER A 261 2.46 -2.53 -2.79
N SER A 262 3.42 -3.42 -3.04
CA SER A 262 4.37 -3.85 -2.01
C SER A 262 5.82 -3.67 -2.45
N LEU A 263 6.59 -2.97 -1.61
CA LEU A 263 8.04 -2.85 -1.73
C LEU A 263 8.77 -3.60 -0.62
N GLY A 264 8.08 -4.39 0.21
CA GLY A 264 8.66 -5.10 1.36
C GLY A 264 9.73 -6.17 1.04
N HIS A 265 10.01 -6.42 -0.23
CA HIS A 265 11.19 -7.18 -0.69
C HIS A 265 12.49 -6.35 -0.66
N ARG A 266 12.41 -5.07 -0.26
CA ARG A 266 13.49 -4.12 -0.04
C ARG A 266 13.29 -3.43 1.32
N PRO A 267 14.34 -2.88 1.95
CA PRO A 267 14.23 -2.14 3.21
C PRO A 267 13.57 -0.77 2.98
N VAL A 268 12.27 -0.77 2.68
CA VAL A 268 11.43 0.41 2.47
C VAL A 268 10.46 0.50 3.64
N GLU A 269 10.59 1.54 4.46
CA GLU A 269 9.78 1.68 5.68
C GLU A 269 8.44 2.38 5.46
N ALA A 270 8.35 3.26 4.47
CA ALA A 270 7.10 3.92 4.09
C ALA A 270 7.01 3.97 2.57
N PHE A 271 5.85 3.58 2.05
CA PHE A 271 5.58 3.57 0.62
C PHE A 271 4.14 3.99 0.37
N HIS A 272 3.97 5.12 -0.29
CA HIS A 272 2.67 5.68 -0.67
C HIS A 272 2.55 5.63 -2.19
N SER A 273 1.43 5.12 -2.70
CA SER A 273 1.25 4.96 -4.14
C SER A 273 -0.19 5.22 -4.56
N VAL A 274 -0.36 5.89 -5.70
CA VAL A 274 -1.67 6.10 -6.32
C VAL A 274 -1.86 5.00 -7.34
N GLY A 275 -2.60 3.94 -6.98
CA GLY A 275 -2.84 2.77 -7.83
C GLY A 275 -3.89 2.98 -8.93
N GLY A 276 -4.52 4.16 -9.00
CA GLY A 276 -5.61 4.41 -9.94
C GLY A 276 -6.93 3.74 -9.55
N THR A 277 -7.11 3.48 -8.26
CA THR A 277 -8.33 2.98 -7.58
C THR A 277 -8.63 3.88 -6.39
N THR A 278 -9.88 3.88 -5.90
CA THR A 278 -10.31 4.77 -4.80
C THR A 278 -9.47 4.57 -3.56
N ILE A 279 -9.10 3.33 -3.25
CA ILE A 279 -8.10 2.98 -2.24
C ILE A 279 -6.91 2.28 -2.89
N THR A 280 -5.71 2.61 -2.39
CA THR A 280 -4.45 1.92 -2.68
C THR A 280 -3.66 1.73 -1.40
N LEU A 281 -3.38 0.48 -1.04
CA LEU A 281 -2.60 0.09 0.12
C LEU A 281 -1.12 -0.06 -0.28
N GLY A 282 -0.23 0.60 0.47
CA GLY A 282 1.21 0.53 0.29
C GLY A 282 1.88 -0.26 1.41
N LEU A 283 2.57 -1.35 1.09
CA LEU A 283 3.25 -2.20 2.06
C LEU A 283 4.76 -1.91 2.08
N GLY A 284 5.27 -1.55 3.25
CA GLY A 284 6.70 -1.52 3.55
C GLY A 284 7.28 -2.92 3.82
N ALA A 285 8.52 -2.96 4.30
CA ALA A 285 9.13 -4.18 4.83
C ALA A 285 8.58 -4.50 6.22
N THR A 286 8.11 -5.73 6.43
CA THR A 286 7.86 -6.25 7.78
C THR A 286 9.19 -6.52 8.47
N ALA A 287 9.42 -5.93 9.64
CA ALA A 287 10.64 -6.09 10.41
C ALA A 287 10.32 -6.18 11.91
N ASP A 288 11.14 -6.89 12.67
CA ASP A 288 11.05 -6.91 14.12
C ASP A 288 11.37 -5.52 14.69
N ARG A 289 10.44 -4.94 15.44
CA ARG A 289 10.52 -3.59 16.02
C ARG A 289 10.01 -3.56 17.47
N PRO A 290 10.43 -2.58 18.28
CA PRO A 290 9.82 -2.32 19.58
C PRO A 290 8.34 -1.94 19.43
N ALA A 291 7.47 -2.65 20.13
CA ALA A 291 6.05 -2.38 20.27
C ALA A 291 5.66 -2.39 21.75
N VAL A 292 4.56 -1.72 22.12
CA VAL A 292 4.04 -1.75 23.49
C VAL A 292 2.85 -2.70 23.55
N ARG A 293 2.94 -3.73 24.40
CA ARG A 293 1.82 -4.61 24.77
C ARG A 293 1.71 -4.64 26.30
N ASP A 294 0.52 -4.42 26.84
CA ASP A 294 0.26 -4.41 28.29
C ASP A 294 1.23 -3.53 29.12
N GLY A 295 1.56 -2.36 28.59
CA GLY A 295 2.51 -1.41 29.20
C GLY A 295 3.98 -1.84 29.16
N ARG A 296 4.31 -2.96 28.51
CA ARG A 296 5.68 -3.49 28.36
C ARG A 296 6.18 -3.31 26.93
N VAL A 297 7.45 -2.97 26.78
CA VAL A 297 8.12 -2.97 25.47
C VAL A 297 8.46 -4.41 25.10
N VAL A 298 7.92 -4.88 23.98
CA VAL A 298 8.17 -6.20 23.40
C VAL A 298 8.70 -6.04 21.97
N VAL A 299 9.31 -7.10 21.43
CA VAL A 299 9.68 -7.16 20.02
C VAL A 299 8.55 -7.82 19.23
N ALA A 300 8.02 -7.12 18.23
CA ALA A 300 6.96 -7.61 17.36
C ALA A 300 7.31 -7.40 15.87
N PRO A 301 6.87 -8.30 14.96
CA PRO A 301 7.06 -8.13 13.52
C PRO A 301 6.09 -7.06 12.99
N VAL A 302 6.56 -5.82 12.85
CA VAL A 302 5.71 -4.70 12.44
C VAL A 302 5.75 -4.51 10.93
N LEU A 303 4.58 -4.49 10.29
CA LEU A 303 4.38 -4.04 8.91
C LEU A 303 3.97 -2.56 8.91
N PRO A 304 4.75 -1.68 8.27
CA PRO A 304 4.27 -0.36 7.87
C PRO A 304 3.24 -0.50 6.75
N LEU A 305 2.03 0.02 7.00
CA LEU A 305 0.94 0.01 6.04
C LEU A 305 0.51 1.46 5.76
N SER A 306 0.54 1.87 4.50
CA SER A 306 -0.10 3.12 4.07
C SER A 306 -1.43 2.84 3.39
N LEU A 307 -2.35 3.79 3.50
CA LEU A 307 -3.57 3.85 2.70
C LEU A 307 -3.58 5.19 1.97
N THR A 308 -3.59 5.13 0.64
CA THR A 308 -3.79 6.28 -0.23
C THR A 308 -5.21 6.25 -0.76
N PHE A 309 -5.98 7.32 -0.58
CA PHE A 309 -7.36 7.40 -1.08
C PHE A 309 -7.62 8.62 -1.96
N ASP A 310 -8.57 8.50 -2.90
CA ASP A 310 -9.05 9.62 -3.71
C ASP A 310 -10.10 10.42 -2.94
N HIS A 311 -9.70 11.59 -2.41
CA HIS A 311 -10.51 12.41 -1.50
C HIS A 311 -11.77 13.03 -2.15
N ARG A 312 -12.00 12.76 -3.44
CA ARG A 312 -13.23 13.11 -4.17
C ARG A 312 -14.29 12.02 -4.13
N VAL A 313 -13.95 10.84 -3.59
CA VAL A 313 -14.83 9.67 -3.49
C VAL A 313 -15.24 9.46 -2.04
N ILE A 314 -14.26 9.44 -1.13
CA ILE A 314 -14.45 9.32 0.32
C ILE A 314 -13.73 10.45 1.06
N ASP A 315 -14.11 10.68 2.30
CA ASP A 315 -13.44 11.63 3.20
C ASP A 315 -12.42 10.94 4.11
N GLY A 316 -11.85 11.70 5.05
CA GLY A 316 -10.84 11.21 5.98
C GLY A 316 -11.38 10.36 7.13
N ALA A 317 -12.68 10.40 7.43
CA ALA A 317 -13.28 9.57 8.48
C ALA A 317 -13.48 8.15 7.92
N GLU A 318 -14.20 8.01 6.81
CA GLU A 318 -14.40 6.73 6.12
C GLU A 318 -13.06 6.04 5.79
N ALA A 319 -12.06 6.81 5.33
CA ALA A 319 -10.73 6.25 5.06
C ALA A 319 -9.94 5.85 6.31
N ALA A 320 -10.20 6.48 7.46
CA ALA A 320 -9.58 6.12 8.74
C ALA A 320 -10.23 4.86 9.33
N ASP A 321 -11.55 4.74 9.26
CA ASP A 321 -12.31 3.58 9.71
C ASP A 321 -11.90 2.33 8.91
N VAL A 322 -11.87 2.43 7.57
CA VAL A 322 -11.36 1.35 6.70
C VAL A 322 -9.91 0.97 7.02
N LEU A 323 -9.04 1.94 7.34
CA LEU A 323 -7.65 1.63 7.73
C LEU A 323 -7.57 0.96 9.10
N ALA A 324 -8.42 1.36 10.05
CA ALA A 324 -8.49 0.76 11.38
C ALA A 324 -8.98 -0.69 11.30
N GLU A 325 -10.06 -0.97 10.56
CA GLU A 325 -10.57 -2.33 10.36
C GLU A 325 -9.58 -3.22 9.58
N ILE A 326 -8.87 -2.70 8.58
CA ILE A 326 -7.81 -3.46 7.90
C ILE A 326 -6.67 -3.80 8.85
N LYS A 327 -6.26 -2.85 9.72
CA LYS A 327 -5.25 -3.10 10.75
C LYS A 327 -5.75 -4.17 11.73
N GLU A 328 -6.95 -4.02 12.27
CA GLU A 328 -7.53 -4.98 13.22
C GLU A 328 -7.68 -6.37 12.60
N GLY A 329 -8.17 -6.49 11.36
CA GLY A 329 -8.31 -7.77 10.66
C GLY A 329 -6.97 -8.47 10.36
N LEU A 330 -5.87 -7.73 10.25
CA LEU A 330 -4.51 -8.28 10.14
C LEU A 330 -3.93 -8.64 11.52
N GLU A 331 -4.12 -7.81 12.54
CA GLU A 331 -3.61 -8.04 13.90
C GLU A 331 -4.36 -9.16 14.60
N SER A 332 -5.67 -9.29 14.37
CA SER A 332 -6.52 -10.34 14.91
C SER A 332 -6.54 -11.62 14.07
N PHE A 333 -5.72 -11.72 13.00
CA PHE A 333 -5.77 -12.81 12.03
C PHE A 333 -5.51 -14.18 12.67
N LYS A 334 -6.58 -14.88 13.03
CA LYS A 334 -6.58 -16.30 13.38
C LYS A 334 -6.87 -17.06 12.10
N GLY A 335 -5.99 -18.00 11.73
CA GLY A 335 -6.15 -18.82 10.53
C GLY A 335 -7.56 -19.39 10.45
N SER A 336 -8.32 -18.98 9.44
CA SER A 336 -9.72 -19.33 9.33
C SER A 336 -9.86 -20.79 8.92
N GLY A 337 -9.77 -21.69 9.89
CA GLY A 337 -10.67 -22.83 9.90
C GLY A 337 -12.08 -22.28 9.76
N VAL A 338 -12.77 -22.69 8.70
CA VAL A 338 -14.17 -22.30 8.46
C VAL A 338 -14.96 -22.75 9.70
N GLN A 339 -15.48 -21.79 10.46
CA GLN A 339 -16.51 -22.10 11.44
C GLN A 339 -17.77 -22.43 10.63
N GLY A 340 -18.01 -23.73 10.46
CA GLY A 340 -19.27 -24.23 9.93
C GLY A 340 -20.41 -23.79 10.84
N ALA A 341 -21.48 -23.30 10.22
CA ALA A 341 -22.81 -23.28 10.82
C ALA A 341 -23.38 -24.70 10.89
#